data_AF-A0A3D5F4V7-F1
#
_entry.id   AF-A0A3D5F4V7-F1
#
_cell.length_a   1.000
_cell.length_b   1.000
_cell.length_c   1.000
_cell.angle_alpha   90.00
_cell.angle_beta   90.00
_cell.angle_gamma   90.00
#
_symmetry.space_group_name_H-M   'P 1'
#
loop_
_entity.id
_entity.type
_entity.pdbx_description
1 polymer ?
#
loop_
_entity_poly.entity_id
_entity_poly.type
_entity_poly.pdbx_seq_one_letter_code
_entity_poly.pdbx_strand_id
1 'polypeptide(L)'
;DYQAEREAIYLANHSVPEGTGEVILDPLAYAGQFSDQWFGQLTIAMVNGQLRLQSEKMTTLTGSLEAFADHTFVIRWDNQNAASDAFIHFDVNTKRAVTGFSLYPFTDKEKTSHEYTDMYFNKNDSEKLSD
;
A
#
# COMPACT_ATOMS: atom_id res chain seq x y z
N ASP A 1 -24.73 -22.96 -19.38
CA ASP A 1 -23.25 -23.06 -19.47
C ASP A 1 -22.67 -23.17 -18.08
N TYR A 2 -22.09 -24.32 -17.75
CA TYR A 2 -21.53 -24.60 -16.43
C TYR A 2 -20.36 -23.66 -16.06
N GLN A 3 -19.63 -23.17 -17.07
CA GLN A 3 -18.55 -22.21 -16.90
C GLN A 3 -19.08 -20.84 -16.47
N ALA A 4 -20.13 -20.33 -17.14
CA ALA A 4 -20.75 -19.05 -16.82
C ALA A 4 -21.40 -19.02 -15.43
N GLU A 5 -22.02 -20.12 -14.99
CA GLU A 5 -22.58 -20.21 -13.63
C GLU A 5 -21.49 -20.20 -12.55
N ARG A 6 -20.36 -20.88 -12.77
CA ARG A 6 -19.24 -20.86 -11.83
C ARG A 6 -18.53 -19.50 -11.79
N GLU A 7 -18.43 -18.84 -12.94
CA GLU A 7 -17.86 -17.49 -13.06
C GLU A 7 -18.77 -16.45 -12.40
N ALA A 8 -20.09 -16.59 -12.54
CA ALA A 8 -21.08 -15.76 -11.84
C ALA A 8 -21.09 -15.99 -10.33
N ILE A 9 -20.96 -17.24 -9.86
CA ILE A 9 -20.80 -17.56 -8.43
C ILE A 9 -19.47 -17.03 -7.89
N TYR A 10 -18.41 -17.05 -8.70
CA TYR A 10 -17.10 -16.50 -8.36
C TYR A 10 -17.16 -14.98 -8.22
N LEU A 11 -17.78 -14.27 -9.17
CA LEU A 11 -18.01 -12.83 -9.13
C LEU A 11 -18.96 -12.41 -8.00
N ALA A 12 -20.02 -13.19 -7.75
CA ALA A 12 -20.99 -12.89 -6.69
C ALA A 12 -20.41 -13.03 -5.27
N ASN A 13 -19.31 -13.79 -5.12
CA ASN A 13 -18.63 -14.01 -3.85
C ASN A 13 -17.26 -13.32 -3.74
N HIS A 14 -16.75 -12.70 -4.82
CA HIS A 14 -15.56 -11.84 -4.80
C HIS A 14 -16.00 -10.39 -4.96
N SER A 15 -16.21 -9.69 -3.86
CA SER A 15 -16.30 -8.25 -3.91
C SER A 15 -14.88 -7.73 -4.14
N VAL A 16 -14.64 -7.08 -5.28
CA VAL A 16 -13.40 -6.33 -5.47
C VAL A 16 -13.59 -5.01 -4.72
N PRO A 17 -12.66 -4.60 -3.85
CA PRO A 17 -12.72 -3.28 -3.25
C PRO A 17 -12.81 -2.20 -4.33
N GLU A 18 -13.86 -1.38 -4.29
CA GLU A 18 -14.04 -0.23 -5.19
C GLU A 18 -13.55 1.04 -4.50
N GLY A 19 -12.59 1.72 -5.12
CA GLY A 19 -12.06 3.02 -4.69
C GLY A 19 -12.43 4.11 -5.69
N THR A 20 -12.22 5.38 -5.31
CA THR A 20 -12.44 6.52 -6.21
C THR A 20 -11.42 6.59 -7.35
N GLY A 21 -10.30 5.85 -7.24
CA GLY A 21 -9.17 5.93 -8.16
C GLY A 21 -8.31 7.18 -7.97
N GLU A 22 -8.58 7.95 -6.93
CA GLU A 22 -7.94 9.23 -6.64
C GLU A 22 -7.45 9.29 -5.19
N VAL A 23 -6.45 10.13 -4.94
CA VAL A 23 -5.91 10.40 -3.60
C VAL A 23 -5.93 11.89 -3.30
N ILE A 24 -6.03 12.24 -2.02
CA ILE A 24 -6.24 13.62 -1.56
C ILE A 24 -5.01 14.51 -1.76
N LEU A 25 -3.81 13.97 -1.58
CA LEU A 25 -2.54 14.71 -1.77
C LEU A 25 -1.93 14.40 -3.14
N ASP A 26 -1.02 15.28 -3.56
CA ASP A 26 -0.15 15.01 -4.71
C ASP A 26 0.60 13.68 -4.50
N PRO A 27 0.65 12.78 -5.51
CA PRO A 27 1.35 11.50 -5.38
C PRO A 27 2.81 11.65 -4.88
N LEU A 28 3.51 12.72 -5.27
CA LEU A 28 4.88 12.98 -4.82
C LEU A 28 4.97 13.21 -3.30
N ALA A 29 3.90 13.67 -2.65
CA ALA A 29 3.88 13.90 -1.20
C ALA A 29 3.99 12.59 -0.39
N TYR A 30 3.61 11.45 -0.99
CA TYR A 30 3.72 10.12 -0.39
C TYR A 30 5.10 9.48 -0.62
N ALA A 31 5.94 10.06 -1.48
CA ALA A 31 7.31 9.61 -1.65
C ALA A 31 8.14 9.88 -0.39
N GLY A 32 9.07 8.97 -0.11
CA GLY A 32 9.90 9.01 1.09
C GLY A 32 10.54 7.66 1.42
N GLN A 33 11.39 7.67 2.44
CA GLN A 33 11.90 6.46 3.05
C GLN A 33 11.09 6.18 4.31
N PHE A 34 10.75 4.93 4.50
CA PHE A 34 9.95 4.46 5.61
C PHE A 34 10.65 3.25 6.21
N SER A 35 10.58 3.09 7.53
CA SER A 35 11.16 1.93 8.18
C SER A 35 10.26 1.37 9.27
N ASP A 36 10.38 0.07 9.46
CA ASP A 36 9.88 -0.61 10.63
C ASP A 36 10.98 -1.54 11.20
N GLN A 37 10.70 -2.08 12.38
CA GLN A 37 11.61 -2.97 13.11
C GLN A 37 11.74 -4.37 12.49
N TRP A 38 10.79 -4.84 11.68
CA TRP A 38 10.70 -6.21 11.19
C TRP A 38 11.15 -6.37 9.73
N PHE A 39 10.59 -5.58 8.82
CA PHE A 39 10.88 -5.57 7.39
C PHE A 39 12.05 -4.64 7.04
N GLY A 40 12.32 -3.65 7.90
CA GLY A 40 13.42 -2.70 7.71
C GLY A 40 13.00 -1.54 6.81
N GLN A 41 13.93 -1.06 5.98
CA GLN A 41 13.72 0.14 5.18
C GLN A 41 13.02 -0.16 3.84
N LEU A 42 11.96 0.61 3.58
CA LEU A 42 11.21 0.68 2.34
C LEU A 42 11.34 2.08 1.74
N THR A 43 11.66 2.16 0.46
CA THR A 43 11.71 3.42 -0.28
C THR A 43 10.52 3.51 -1.21
N ILE A 44 9.82 4.64 -1.17
CA ILE A 44 8.74 4.99 -2.09
C ILE A 44 9.21 6.18 -2.92
N ALA A 45 9.29 6.01 -4.23
CA ALA A 45 9.78 7.03 -5.15
C ALA A 45 8.93 7.12 -6.42
N MET A 46 8.87 8.31 -7.00
CA MET A 46 8.22 8.52 -8.30
C MET A 46 9.13 8.02 -9.43
N VAL A 47 8.66 7.06 -10.22
CA VAL A 47 9.36 6.49 -11.38
C VAL A 47 8.41 6.51 -12.57
N ASN A 48 8.78 7.20 -13.64
CA ASN A 48 7.96 7.32 -14.87
C ASN A 48 6.52 7.81 -14.62
N GLY A 49 6.32 8.70 -13.64
CA GLY A 49 4.99 9.23 -13.30
C GLY A 49 4.14 8.30 -12.43
N GLN A 50 4.68 7.17 -11.96
CA GLN A 50 4.03 6.29 -11.01
C GLN A 50 4.86 6.13 -9.74
N LEU A 51 4.20 6.06 -8.59
CA LEU A 51 4.88 5.74 -7.34
C LEU A 51 5.29 4.26 -7.32
N ARG A 52 6.55 4.01 -6.95
CA ARG A 52 7.12 2.67 -6.84
C ARG A 52 7.66 2.46 -5.43
N LEU A 53 7.29 1.34 -4.84
CA LEU A 53 7.76 0.89 -3.53
C LEU A 53 8.82 -0.17 -3.74
N GLN A 54 9.93 -0.07 -3.01
CA GLN A 54 11.03 -1.01 -3.04
C GLN A 54 11.59 -1.23 -1.64
N SER A 55 11.74 -2.49 -1.23
CA SER A 55 12.48 -2.82 -0.01
C SER A 55 13.99 -2.86 -0.24
N GLU A 56 14.75 -2.30 0.70
CA GLU A 56 16.22 -2.40 0.68
C GLU A 56 16.71 -3.80 1.06
N LYS A 57 15.98 -4.48 1.96
CA LYS A 57 16.34 -5.81 2.46
C LYS A 57 15.86 -6.93 1.54
N MET A 58 14.70 -6.75 0.90
CA MET A 58 14.05 -7.75 0.05
C MET A 58 13.83 -7.19 -1.35
N THR A 59 14.79 -7.40 -2.27
CA THR A 59 14.70 -6.88 -3.64
C THR A 59 13.48 -7.42 -4.42
N THR A 60 12.95 -8.58 -4.03
CA THR A 60 11.72 -9.16 -4.58
C THR A 60 10.45 -8.45 -4.12
N LEU A 61 10.51 -7.68 -3.03
CA LEU A 61 9.41 -6.88 -2.50
C LEU A 61 9.43 -5.49 -3.14
N THR A 62 9.17 -5.49 -4.45
CA THR A 62 9.07 -4.29 -5.27
C THR A 62 7.69 -4.26 -5.94
N GLY A 63 7.05 -3.11 -5.94
CA GLY A 63 5.71 -2.95 -6.50
C GLY A 63 5.40 -1.51 -6.86
N SER A 64 4.32 -1.33 -7.61
CA SER A 64 3.77 -0.03 -7.96
C SER A 64 2.57 0.32 -7.07
N LEU A 65 2.38 1.61 -6.82
CA LEU A 65 1.24 2.12 -6.06
C LEU A 65 0.20 2.68 -7.04
N GLU A 66 -0.99 2.09 -6.98
CA GLU A 66 -2.18 2.50 -7.72
C GLU A 66 -3.11 3.27 -6.79
N ALA A 67 -3.55 4.46 -7.18
CA ALA A 67 -4.43 5.29 -6.36
C ALA A 67 -5.75 4.56 -6.09
N PHE A 68 -6.18 4.52 -4.82
CA PHE A 68 -7.42 3.85 -4.43
C PHE A 68 -8.47 4.85 -3.96
N ALA A 69 -8.29 5.43 -2.77
CA ALA A 69 -9.17 6.42 -2.19
C ALA A 69 -8.45 7.13 -1.03
N ASP A 70 -8.82 8.37 -0.71
CA ASP A 70 -8.27 9.13 0.43
C ASP A 70 -6.73 9.21 0.45
N HIS A 71 -6.10 8.56 1.42
CA HIS A 71 -4.65 8.39 1.55
C HIS A 71 -4.24 6.92 1.36
N THR A 72 -5.06 6.15 0.65
CA THR A 72 -4.88 4.73 0.39
C THR A 72 -4.52 4.48 -1.06
N PHE A 73 -3.58 3.55 -1.25
CA PHE A 73 -3.21 2.99 -2.54
C PHE A 73 -3.31 1.47 -2.50
N VAL A 74 -3.45 0.85 -3.66
CA VAL A 74 -3.21 -0.57 -3.86
C VAL A 74 -1.76 -0.76 -4.27
N ILE A 75 -1.04 -1.61 -3.55
CA ILE A 75 0.27 -2.11 -3.97
C ILE A 75 0.04 -3.24 -4.96
N ARG A 76 0.51 -3.04 -6.18
CA ARG A 76 0.63 -4.09 -7.20
C ARG A 76 2.07 -4.55 -7.23
N TRP A 77 2.33 -5.74 -6.69
CA TRP A 77 3.69 -6.30 -6.65
C TRP A 77 4.14 -6.77 -8.04
N ASP A 78 5.40 -6.50 -8.37
CA ASP A 78 6.01 -6.94 -9.63
C ASP A 78 6.10 -8.47 -9.68
N ASN A 79 6.25 -9.12 -8.52
CA ASN A 79 6.26 -10.57 -8.37
C ASN A 79 5.09 -11.04 -7.50
N GLN A 80 3.99 -11.42 -8.15
CA GLN A 80 2.79 -11.95 -7.49
C GLN A 80 3.02 -13.31 -6.80
N ASN A 81 4.10 -14.03 -7.12
CA ASN A 81 4.48 -15.23 -6.37
C ASN A 81 5.15 -14.90 -5.02
N ALA A 82 5.68 -13.68 -4.87
CA ALA A 82 6.33 -13.25 -3.63
C ALA A 82 5.34 -12.62 -2.65
N ALA A 83 4.35 -11.87 -3.15
CA ALA A 83 3.29 -11.27 -2.34
C ALA A 83 2.04 -11.03 -3.18
N SER A 84 0.88 -11.25 -2.57
CA SER A 84 -0.41 -10.82 -3.13
C SER A 84 -0.60 -9.32 -2.95
N ASP A 85 -1.48 -8.74 -3.76
CA ASP A 85 -1.86 -7.33 -3.66
C ASP A 85 -2.26 -6.94 -2.23
N ALA A 86 -1.90 -5.73 -1.85
CA ALA A 86 -2.09 -5.19 -0.51
C ALA A 86 -2.54 -3.74 -0.57
N PHE A 87 -3.30 -3.29 0.41
CA PHE A 87 -3.52 -1.88 0.64
C PHE A 87 -2.38 -1.27 1.43
N ILE A 88 -2.03 -0.05 1.08
CA ILE A 88 -1.20 0.85 1.88
C ILE A 88 -2.04 2.07 2.23
N HIS A 89 -2.16 2.39 3.52
CA HIS A 89 -2.83 3.59 4.00
C HIS A 89 -1.82 4.51 4.68
N PHE A 90 -1.67 5.72 4.17
CA PHE A 90 -0.73 6.71 4.70
C PHE A 90 -1.36 7.55 5.79
N ASP A 91 -0.63 7.70 6.89
CA ASP A 91 -0.97 8.63 7.95
C ASP A 91 -0.46 10.03 7.58
N VAL A 92 -1.38 10.99 7.64
CA VAL A 92 -1.13 12.39 7.28
C VAL A 92 -1.44 13.27 8.48
N ASN A 93 -0.49 14.11 8.86
CA ASN A 93 -0.67 15.04 9.97
C ASN A 93 -1.44 16.32 9.56
N THR A 94 -1.75 17.18 10.54
CA THR A 94 -2.49 18.43 10.32
C THR A 94 -1.82 19.42 9.36
N LYS A 95 -0.51 19.24 9.07
CA LYS A 95 0.25 20.04 8.10
C LYS A 95 0.26 19.43 6.69
N ARG A 96 -0.56 18.40 6.43
CA ARG A 96 -0.59 17.63 5.17
C ARG A 96 0.74 16.94 4.84
N ALA A 97 1.50 16.58 5.88
CA ALA A 97 2.73 15.81 5.72
C ALA A 97 2.48 14.35 6.12
N VAL A 98 2.93 13.43 5.27
CA VAL A 98 2.91 12.00 5.54
C VAL A 98 3.89 11.68 6.67
N THR A 99 3.43 10.97 7.69
CA THR A 99 4.23 10.58 8.88
C THR A 99 4.56 9.09 8.92
N GLY A 100 3.81 8.28 8.18
CA GLY A 100 3.96 6.82 8.16
C GLY A 100 2.88 6.18 7.31
N PHE A 101 2.82 4.85 7.34
CA PHE A 101 1.74 4.11 6.72
C PHE A 101 1.52 2.75 7.38
N SER A 102 0.33 2.19 7.14
CA SER A 102 -0.01 0.82 7.48
C SER A 102 -0.22 -0.02 6.22
N LEU A 103 0.14 -1.31 6.27
CA LEU A 103 -0.17 -2.28 5.22
C LEU A 103 -1.30 -3.22 5.63
N TYR A 104 -2.19 -3.53 4.69
CA TYR A 104 -3.32 -4.44 4.88
C TYR A 104 -3.48 -5.38 3.69
N PRO A 105 -3.99 -6.60 3.87
CA PRO A 105 -4.32 -7.48 2.75
C PRO A 105 -5.42 -6.87 1.86
N PHE A 106 -5.31 -7.08 0.54
CA PHE A 106 -6.35 -6.68 -0.41
C PHE A 106 -7.57 -7.61 -0.31
N THR A 107 -8.53 -7.28 0.56
CA THR A 107 -9.78 -8.04 0.78
C THR A 107 -10.94 -7.11 1.10
N ASP A 108 -12.16 -7.52 0.74
CA ASP A 108 -13.44 -6.87 1.01
C ASP A 108 -14.00 -7.13 2.41
N LYS A 109 -13.39 -8.03 3.17
CA LYS A 109 -13.93 -8.46 4.48
C LYS A 109 -13.92 -7.30 5.46
N GLU A 110 -15.09 -6.98 6.00
CA GLU A 110 -15.25 -6.01 7.07
C GLU A 110 -14.34 -6.36 8.27
N LYS A 111 -13.71 -5.32 8.81
CA LYS A 111 -12.72 -5.40 9.89
C LYS A 111 -13.30 -6.03 11.14
N THR A 112 -12.71 -7.14 11.60
CA THR A 112 -12.65 -7.41 13.04
C THR A 112 -11.32 -6.88 13.57
N SER A 113 -11.40 -6.01 14.58
CA SER A 113 -10.32 -5.17 15.14
C SER A 113 -9.06 -5.90 15.67
N HIS A 114 -8.92 -7.21 15.48
CA HIS A 114 -8.00 -8.03 16.25
C HIS A 114 -6.91 -8.77 15.43
N GLU A 115 -6.87 -8.67 14.09
CA GLU A 115 -5.99 -9.56 13.29
C GLU A 115 -4.80 -8.91 12.58
N TYR A 116 -4.61 -7.59 12.57
CA TYR A 116 -3.50 -6.96 11.80
C TYR A 116 -2.88 -5.72 12.45
N THR A 117 -2.39 -5.85 13.68
CA THR A 117 -1.72 -4.74 14.40
C THR A 117 -0.25 -4.52 13.99
N ASP A 118 0.34 -5.40 13.17
CA ASP A 118 1.81 -5.51 13.09
C ASP A 118 2.46 -5.10 11.75
N MET A 119 1.86 -4.22 10.95
CA MET A 119 2.55 -3.72 9.73
C MET A 119 2.47 -2.20 9.59
N TYR A 120 3.00 -1.50 10.59
CA TYR A 120 3.13 -0.05 10.59
C TYR A 120 4.56 0.39 10.31
N PHE A 121 4.73 1.32 9.37
CA PHE A 121 6.00 1.89 8.97
C PHE A 121 6.04 3.38 9.29
N ASN A 122 7.12 3.81 9.95
CA ASN A 122 7.33 5.23 10.23
C ASN A 122 8.10 5.86 9.08
N LYS A 123 7.74 7.09 8.71
CA LYS A 123 8.57 7.86 7.77
C LYS A 123 9.89 8.17 8.45
N ASN A 124 10.99 7.92 7.75
CA ASN A 124 12.31 8.33 8.20
C ASN A 124 12.39 9.85 8.05
N ASP A 125 12.40 10.57 9.16
CA ASP A 125 12.65 12.01 9.14
C ASP A 125 14.08 12.26 8.64
N SER A 126 14.20 12.81 7.44
CA SER A 126 15.47 13.32 6.92
C SER A 126 15.98 14.55 7.69
N GLU A 127 15.21 15.08 8.65
CA GLU A 127 15.63 16.18 9.54
C GLU A 127 16.59 15.75 10.68
N LYS A 128 16.92 14.45 10.82
CA LYS A 128 17.87 13.98 11.86
C LYS A 128 19.32 13.75 11.41
N LEU A 129 19.70 14.19 10.19
CA LEU A 129 21.10 14.19 9.75
C LEU A 129 21.61 15.62 9.50
N SER A 130 21.57 16.46 10.54
CA SER A 130 22.42 17.65 10.63
C SER A 130 22.56 18.09 12.08
N ASP A 131 23.41 17.41 12.84
CA ASP A 131 24.07 17.94 14.03
C ASP A 131 25.53 17.46 14.05
#